data_AF-A0A7K3Z0W1-F1
#
_entry.id   AF-A0A7K3Z0W1-F1
#
_cell.length_a   1.000
_cell.length_b   1.000
_cell.length_c   1.000
_cell.angle_alpha   90.00
_cell.angle_beta   90.00
_cell.angle_gamma   90.00
#
_symmetry.space_group_name_H-M   'P 1'
#
loop_
_entity.id
_entity.type
_entity.pdbx_description
1 polymer ?
#
loop_
_entity_poly.entity_id
_entity_poly.type
_entity_poly.pdbx_seq_one_letter_code
_entity_poly.pdbx_strand_id
1 'polypeptide(L)' 'MMTMVNADLLSVLVVGTLGLFFGTVLGLLIGHLANQQRGDLNALSIREKRINATLVIGCSAICIAIFAAYAFR' A
#
# COMPACT_ATOMS: atom_id res chain seq x y z
N MET A 1 -28.90 -1.05 17.19
CA MET A 1 -28.65 -1.33 15.76
C MET A 1 -27.76 -0.28 15.07
N MET A 2 -27.61 0.94 15.62
CA MET A 2 -26.82 2.02 15.03
C MET A 2 -25.29 1.93 15.26
N THR A 3 -24.82 1.03 16.13
CA THR A 3 -23.40 0.85 16.48
C THR A 3 -22.64 -0.10 15.55
N MET A 4 -23.32 -0.95 14.77
CA MET A 4 -22.66 -1.90 13.86
C MET A 4 -22.09 -1.21 12.60
N VAL A 5 -22.80 -0.21 12.04
CA VAL A 5 -22.34 0.51 10.83
C VAL A 5 -21.06 1.30 11.09
N ASN A 6 -20.92 1.93 12.26
CA ASN A 6 -19.70 2.66 12.62
C ASN A 6 -18.50 1.72 12.82
N ALA A 7 -18.72 0.52 13.37
CA ALA A 7 -17.66 -0.45 13.57
C ALA A 7 -17.14 -1.02 12.24
N ASP A 8 -18.04 -1.28 11.29
CA ASP A 8 -17.67 -1.75 9.96
C ASP A 8 -16.93 -0.66 9.16
N LEU A 9 -17.42 0.58 9.18
CA LEU A 9 -16.77 1.69 8.46
C LEU A 9 -15.36 1.96 9.03
N LEU A 10 -15.22 1.94 10.35
CA LEU A 10 -13.93 2.15 11.01
C LEU A 10 -12.97 0.98 10.73
N SER A 11 -13.48 -0.25 10.66
CA SER A 11 -12.69 -1.43 10.28
C SER A 11 -12.20 -1.35 8.84
N VAL A 12 -13.06 -0.93 7.89
CA VAL A 12 -12.67 -0.67 6.50
C VAL A 12 -11.60 0.42 6.42
N LEU A 13 -11.78 1.51 7.17
CA LEU A 13 -10.83 2.63 7.19
C LEU A 13 -9.47 2.19 7.75
N VAL A 14 -9.46 1.40 8.82
CA VAL A 14 -8.24 0.86 9.45
C VAL A 14 -7.53 -0.12 8.51
N VAL A 15 -8.27 -1.05 7.89
CA VAL A 15 -7.71 -1.98 6.90
C VAL A 15 -7.13 -1.25 5.69
N GLY A 16 -7.83 -0.22 5.19
CA GLY A 16 -7.37 0.59 4.08
C GLY A 16 -6.09 1.38 4.41
N THR A 17 -6.06 2.05 5.57
CA THR A 17 -4.91 2.84 6.02
C THR A 17 -3.69 1.97 6.33
N LEU A 18 -3.86 0.85 7.04
CA LEU A 18 -2.79 -0.09 7.31
C LEU A 18 -2.26 -0.72 6.03
N GLY A 19 -3.15 -1.16 5.13
CA GLY A 19 -2.76 -1.75 3.86
C GLY A 19 -2.02 -0.77 2.96
N LEU A 20 -2.45 0.50 2.90
CA LEU A 20 -1.71 1.56 2.20
C LEU A 20 -0.35 1.83 2.84
N PHE A 21 -0.27 1.89 4.17
CA PHE A 21 0.97 2.19 4.87
C PHE A 21 2.01 1.08 4.66
N PHE A 22 1.63 -0.17 4.96
CA PHE A 22 2.49 -1.34 4.74
C PHE A 22 2.82 -1.53 3.26
N GLY A 23 1.85 -1.36 2.37
CA GLY A 23 2.07 -1.47 0.93
C GLY A 23 3.00 -0.41 0.35
N THR A 24 2.94 0.81 0.87
CA THR A 24 3.87 1.88 0.49
C THR A 24 5.27 1.61 1.00
N VAL A 25 5.42 1.22 2.27
CA VAL A 25 6.73 0.87 2.84
C VAL A 25 7.35 -0.31 2.09
N LEU A 26 6.60 -1.39 1.89
CA LEU A 26 7.09 -2.57 1.17
C LEU A 26 7.37 -2.25 -0.31
N GLY A 27 6.47 -1.54 -0.99
CA GLY A 27 6.67 -1.15 -2.38
C GLY A 27 7.90 -0.29 -2.57
N LEU A 28 8.13 0.69 -1.68
CA LEU A 28 9.34 1.50 -1.73
C LEU A 28 10.59 0.69 -1.39
N LEU A 29 10.53 -0.21 -0.40
CA LEU A 29 11.66 -1.03 0.02
C LEU A 29 12.06 -2.04 -1.07
N ILE A 30 11.09 -2.67 -1.73
CA ILE A 30 11.33 -3.54 -2.90
C ILE A 30 11.89 -2.73 -4.06
N GLY A 31 11.35 -1.54 -4.33
CA GLY A 31 11.88 -0.62 -5.35
C GLY A 31 13.34 -0.20 -5.06
N HIS A 32 13.68 -0.03 -3.80
CA HIS A 32 15.04 0.25 -3.36
C HIS A 32 15.96 -0.96 -3.50
N LEU A 33 15.56 -2.15 -3.04
CA LEU A 33 16.34 -3.39 -3.22
C LEU A 33 16.54 -3.77 -4.68
N ALA A 34 15.54 -3.51 -5.54
CA ALA A 34 15.64 -3.73 -6.98
C ALA A 34 16.55 -2.71 -7.68
N ASN A 35 17.23 -1.83 -6.92
CA ASN A 35 18.09 -0.76 -7.40
C ASN A 35 17.39 0.20 -8.38
N GLN A 36 16.05 0.25 -8.32
CA GLN A 36 15.22 1.13 -9.13
C GLN A 36 15.06 2.50 -8.47
N GLN A 37 15.36 2.64 -7.18
CA GLN A 37 15.40 3.92 -6.49
C GLN A 37 16.85 4.34 -6.25
N ARG A 38 17.35 5.23 -7.12
CA ARG A 38 18.58 5.97 -6.84
C ARG A 38 18.30 7.00 -5.75
N GLY A 39 19.30 7.29 -4.91
CA GLY A 39 19.19 8.22 -3.78
C GLY A 39 18.74 9.64 -4.14
N ASP A 40 18.69 9.96 -5.44
CA ASP A 40 18.13 11.19 -5.97
C ASP A 40 16.82 10.93 -6.71
N LEU A 41 15.69 11.12 -6.00
CA LEU A 41 14.33 10.99 -6.52
C LEU A 41 14.04 11.93 -7.71
N ASN A 42 14.83 12.99 -7.87
CA ASN A 42 14.73 13.92 -9.00
C ASN A 42 15.52 13.45 -10.23
N ALA A 43 16.55 12.63 -10.06
CA ALA A 43 17.32 12.05 -11.16
C ALA A 43 16.66 10.80 -11.79
N LEU A 44 15.60 10.28 -11.17
CA LEU A 44 14.83 9.14 -11.63
C LEU A 44 14.05 9.45 -12.92
N SER A 45 14.18 8.58 -13.92
CA SER A 45 13.43 8.66 -15.16
C SER A 45 11.93 8.50 -14.90
N ILE A 46 11.09 9.14 -15.72
CA ILE A 46 9.62 9.01 -15.69
C ILE A 46 9.18 7.53 -15.73
N ARG A 47 9.93 6.69 -16.44
CA ARG A 47 9.66 5.24 -16.51
C ARG A 47 9.88 4.55 -15.17
N GLU A 48 10.95 4.87 -14.47
CA GLU A 48 11.29 4.30 -13.16
C GLU A 48 10.33 4.82 -12.08
N LYS A 49 9.94 6.10 -12.14
CA LYS A 49 8.88 6.66 -11.28
C LYS A 49 7.56 5.92 -11.45
N ARG A 50 7.18 5.60 -12.70
CA ARG A 50 5.99 4.78 -12.97
C ARG A 50 6.12 3.37 -12.39
N ILE A 51 7.25 2.70 -12.59
CA ILE A 51 7.48 1.35 -12.06
C ILE A 51 7.35 1.35 -10.54
N ASN A 52 7.97 2.33 -9.87
CA ASN A 52 7.90 2.48 -8.42
C ASN A 52 6.46 2.74 -7.94
N ALA A 53 5.72 3.62 -8.63
CA ALA A 53 4.31 3.87 -8.33
C ALA A 53 3.44 2.62 -8.51
N THR A 54 3.61 1.87 -9.60
CA THR A 54 2.89 0.61 -9.80
C THR A 54 3.24 -0.45 -8.76
N LEU A 55 4.49 -0.47 -8.30
CA LEU A 55 4.94 -1.39 -7.27
C LEU A 55 4.30 -1.06 -5.91
N VAL A 56 4.27 0.22 -5.54
CA VAL A 56 3.58 0.71 -4.33
C VAL A 56 2.09 0.43 -4.39
N ILE A 57 1.43 0.72 -5.51
CA ILE A 57 -0.01 0.47 -5.68
C ILE A 57 -0.30 -1.04 -5.60
N GLY A 58 0.51 -1.87 -6.28
CA GLY A 58 0.37 -3.32 -6.26
C GLY A 58 0.55 -3.91 -4.85
N CYS A 59 1.63 -3.54 -4.15
CA CYS A 59 1.87 -3.97 -2.77
C CYS A 59 0.77 -3.50 -1.82
N SER A 60 0.27 -2.27 -1.99
CA SER A 60 -0.85 -1.75 -1.18
C SER A 60 -2.13 -2.52 -1.42
N ALA A 61 -2.48 -2.80 -2.68
CA ALA A 61 -3.66 -3.61 -3.00
C ALA A 61 -3.58 -5.02 -2.40
N ILE A 62 -2.40 -5.66 -2.44
CA ILE A 62 -2.18 -6.98 -1.84
C ILE A 62 -2.32 -6.93 -0.32
N CYS A 63 -1.70 -5.94 0.35
CA CYS A 63 -1.80 -5.80 1.81
C CYS A 63 -3.25 -5.54 2.24
N ILE A 64 -3.96 -4.65 1.54
CA ILE A 64 -5.39 -4.38 1.80
C ILE A 64 -6.21 -5.66 1.62
N ALA A 65 -5.98 -6.43 0.56
CA ALA A 65 -6.70 -7.67 0.30
C ALA A 65 -6.46 -8.72 1.41
N ILE A 66 -5.23 -8.86 1.89
CA ILE A 66 -4.88 -9.77 2.99
C ILE A 66 -5.54 -9.33 4.30
N PHE A 67 -5.44 -8.05 4.65
CA PHE A 67 -6.06 -7.51 5.86
C PHE A 67 -7.58 -7.57 5.81
N ALA A 68 -8.19 -7.29 4.66
CA ALA A 68 -9.63 -7.45 4.45
C ALA A 68 -10.05 -8.92 4.58
N ALA A 69 -9.30 -9.85 3.99
CA ALA A 69 -9.57 -11.28 4.12
C ALA A 69 -9.47 -11.79 5.57
N TYR A 70 -8.62 -11.17 6.40
CA TYR A 70 -8.54 -11.47 7.83
C TYR A 70 -9.63 -10.80 8.67
N ALA A 71 -9.99 -9.54 8.34
CA ALA A 71 -10.95 -8.75 9.11
C ALA A 71 -12.41 -9.11 8.82
N PHE A 72 -12.71 -9.59 7.59
CA PHE A 72 -14.06 -9.94 7.15
C PHE A 72 -14.29 -11.46 7.02
N ARG A 73 -13.38 -12.27 7.57
CA ARG A 73 -13.57 -13.72 7.72
C ARG A 73 -14.27 -14.02 9.03
#